data_AF-A0A959FSG4-F1
#
_entry.id   AF-A0A959FSG4-F1
#
_cell.length_a   1.000
_cell.length_b   1.000
_cell.length_c   1.000
_cell.angle_alpha   90.00
_cell.angle_beta   90.00
_cell.angle_gamma   90.00
#
_symmetry.space_group_name_H-M   'P 1'
#
loop_
_entity.id
_entity.type
_entity.pdbx_description
1 polymer ?
#
loop_
_entity_poly.entity_id
_entity_poly.type
_entity_poly.pdbx_seq_one_letter_code
_entity_poly.pdbx_strand_id
1 'polypeptide(L)'
;MEILYDEVIEDGEVKLIPTDTIFGSVMDTLVYGWNPLRKFNTGFSLDTKLFGTKIFKGERWLKGLRHVMTPSVGFNYTPDYTDERWGYFRQVQQDTRLPDDVLEYSIFNTGGLYSGESPSSAGRQMAITYGLRNFFEAKVFSRRDSTYKNVRLLKRFDFDGSYNFAAEEYKWSNVRFNATGSAFNNIFSFLISATFDPYALDAEGDRINVLLWQQERKLLRLTDARYSLTTALTVRKIREMFKADKPAGPGSGGGGRPGDDKGSNDILSLFEDFSINHNFIVNTQVIDGQDTTFISANAITLRGSLPLSKKWNIAVGNFGYDFSKKAFTFPSFSISRDLHCWEMGLSWQPTRGTYAFFLRVDPGSMLDFLKIPYGKGNQDAIFSGGFSGF
;
A
#
# COMPACT_ATOMS: atom_id res chain seq x y z
N MET A 1 10.97 -58.62 -5.95
CA MET A 1 11.75 -57.67 -6.77
C MET A 1 12.69 -58.54 -7.57
N GLU A 2 12.35 -58.76 -8.84
CA GLU A 2 13.05 -59.67 -9.72
C GLU A 2 14.17 -58.87 -10.40
N ILE A 3 15.43 -59.22 -10.14
CA ILE A 3 16.58 -58.55 -10.74
C ILE A 3 16.81 -59.23 -12.09
N LEU A 4 16.61 -58.49 -13.18
CA LEU A 4 16.94 -58.94 -14.52
C LEU A 4 18.39 -58.58 -14.82
N TYR A 5 19.14 -59.55 -15.36
CA TYR A 5 20.52 -59.38 -15.79
C TYR A 5 20.54 -59.40 -17.30
N ASP A 6 21.28 -58.46 -17.91
CA ASP A 6 21.64 -58.54 -19.33
C ASP A 6 23.11 -58.94 -19.44
N GLU A 7 23.41 -59.82 -20.40
CA GLU A 7 24.76 -60.30 -20.67
C GLU A 7 25.38 -59.46 -21.78
N VAL A 8 26.52 -58.82 -21.48
CA VAL A 8 27.36 -58.18 -22.49
C VAL A 8 28.73 -58.84 -22.46
N ILE A 9 29.25 -59.19 -23.65
CA ILE A 9 30.56 -59.79 -23.82
C ILE A 9 31.55 -58.69 -24.16
N GLU A 10 32.51 -58.47 -23.28
CA GLU A 10 33.62 -57.53 -23.46
C GLU A 10 34.92 -58.31 -23.24
N ASP A 11 35.83 -58.28 -24.22
CA ASP A 11 37.09 -59.06 -24.23
C ASP A 11 36.95 -60.58 -23.96
N GLY A 12 35.80 -61.16 -24.35
CA GLY A 12 35.58 -62.62 -24.29
C GLY A 12 35.16 -63.15 -22.91
N GLU A 13 34.97 -62.28 -21.92
CA GLU A 13 34.36 -62.65 -20.63
C GLU A 13 32.91 -62.12 -20.55
N VAL A 14 32.01 -62.97 -20.03
CA VAL A 14 30.60 -62.60 -19.80
C VAL A 14 30.52 -61.80 -18.50
N LYS A 15 30.21 -60.50 -18.61
CA LYS A 15 29.88 -59.65 -17.46
C LYS A 15 28.36 -59.53 -17.33
N LEU A 16 27.85 -59.90 -16.15
CA LEU A 16 26.46 -59.67 -15.77
C LEU A 16 26.32 -58.25 -15.22
N ILE A 17 25.63 -57.39 -15.96
CA ILE A 17 25.29 -56.05 -15.48
C ILE A 17 23.88 -56.13 -14.87
N PRO A 18 23.68 -55.77 -13.59
CA PRO A 18 22.35 -55.70 -13.02
C PRO A 18 21.61 -54.53 -13.68
N THR A 19 20.65 -54.84 -14.55
CA THR A 19 19.80 -53.82 -15.18
C THR A 19 18.62 -53.58 -14.26
N ASP A 20 18.78 -52.64 -13.32
CA ASP A 20 17.65 -52.10 -12.57
C ASP A 20 16.84 -51.20 -13.51
N THR A 21 15.52 -51.40 -13.59
CA THR A 21 14.60 -50.76 -14.55
C THR A 21 14.38 -49.26 -14.27
N ILE A 22 15.32 -48.60 -13.62
CA ILE A 22 15.25 -47.21 -13.18
C ILE A 22 16.38 -46.40 -13.82
N PHE A 23 16.45 -46.44 -15.15
CA PHE A 23 17.27 -45.50 -15.91
C PHE A 23 16.70 -44.08 -15.67
N GLY A 24 17.38 -43.29 -14.83
CA GLY A 24 17.00 -41.90 -14.54
C GLY A 24 16.32 -41.63 -13.20
N SER A 25 16.42 -42.50 -12.18
CA SER A 25 16.06 -42.08 -10.81
C SER A 25 17.21 -41.38 -10.10
N VAL A 26 16.93 -40.21 -9.53
CA VAL A 26 17.81 -39.54 -8.59
C VAL A 26 17.78 -40.35 -7.29
N MET A 27 18.90 -40.99 -6.93
CA MET A 27 19.04 -41.64 -5.63
C MET A 27 19.36 -40.60 -4.56
N ASP A 28 18.34 -40.12 -3.86
CA ASP A 28 18.51 -39.24 -2.71
C ASP A 28 18.99 -40.05 -1.48
N THR A 29 20.27 -39.89 -1.14
CA THR A 29 20.84 -40.48 0.08
C THR A 29 20.91 -39.42 1.17
N LEU A 30 20.08 -39.57 2.21
CA LEU A 30 20.12 -38.66 3.36
C LEU A 30 21.31 -39.00 4.27
N VAL A 31 22.33 -38.15 4.25
CA VAL A 31 23.51 -38.30 5.12
C VAL A 31 23.29 -37.56 6.43
N TYR A 32 23.13 -38.31 7.52
CA TYR A 32 22.97 -37.73 8.85
C TYR A 32 24.32 -37.25 9.40
N GLY A 33 24.37 -36.00 9.87
CA GLY A 33 25.56 -35.42 10.47
C GLY A 33 25.34 -33.99 10.95
N TRP A 34 26.32 -33.46 11.68
CA TRP A 34 26.32 -32.08 12.16
C TRP A 34 27.14 -31.21 11.22
N ASN A 35 26.48 -30.33 10.48
CA ASN A 35 27.13 -29.35 9.60
C ASN A 35 26.80 -27.92 10.06
N PRO A 36 27.80 -27.07 10.35
CA PRO A 36 27.53 -25.69 10.78
C PRO A 36 27.19 -24.80 9.58
N LEU A 37 25.97 -24.24 9.55
CA LEU A 37 25.61 -23.15 8.66
C LEU A 37 25.92 -21.80 9.34
N ARG A 38 26.81 -21.00 8.75
CA ARG A 38 27.23 -19.69 9.25
C ARG A 38 26.87 -18.61 8.24
N LYS A 39 25.97 -17.71 8.65
CA LYS A 39 25.51 -16.59 7.84
C LYS A 39 25.90 -15.28 8.52
N PHE A 40 26.53 -14.41 7.76
CA PHE A 40 26.92 -13.06 8.12
C PHE A 40 26.24 -12.06 7.17
N ASN A 41 25.69 -10.99 7.74
CA ASN A 41 25.27 -9.82 6.99
C ASN A 41 25.81 -8.61 7.73
N THR A 42 26.45 -7.69 7.00
CA THR A 42 26.95 -6.44 7.56
C THR A 42 26.16 -5.28 6.98
N GLY A 43 25.59 -4.47 7.87
CA GLY A 43 24.83 -3.28 7.51
C GLY A 43 25.35 -2.05 8.23
N PHE A 44 25.47 -0.93 7.52
CA PHE A 44 25.70 0.40 8.10
C PHE A 44 24.65 1.36 7.57
N SER A 45 24.08 2.21 8.41
CA SER A 45 23.09 3.21 8.01
C SER A 45 23.38 4.55 8.66
N LEU A 46 23.38 5.61 7.86
CA LEU A 46 23.53 6.99 8.31
C LEU A 46 22.35 7.81 7.82
N ASP A 47 21.67 8.45 8.76
CA ASP A 47 20.56 9.36 8.52
C ASP A 47 20.89 10.72 9.13
N THR A 48 20.63 11.80 8.39
CA THR A 48 20.79 13.17 8.90
C THR A 48 19.51 13.95 8.66
N LYS A 49 19.16 14.90 9.53
CA LYS A 49 18.03 15.81 9.33
C LYS A 49 18.53 17.24 9.14
N LEU A 50 18.21 17.82 8.01
CA LEU A 50 18.51 19.21 7.63
C LEU A 50 17.21 20.02 7.65
N PHE A 51 17.24 21.16 8.31
CA PHE A 51 16.09 22.06 8.46
C PHE A 51 16.36 23.37 7.72
N GLY A 52 15.48 23.72 6.78
CA GLY A 52 15.48 25.01 6.10
C GLY A 52 14.17 25.76 6.37
N THR A 53 14.24 27.03 6.78
CA THR A 53 13.04 27.87 6.94
C THR A 53 13.27 29.22 6.27
N LYS A 54 12.35 29.61 5.38
CA LYS A 54 12.32 30.92 4.73
C LYS A 54 11.07 31.66 5.19
N ILE A 55 11.26 32.82 5.80
CA ILE A 55 10.17 33.74 6.16
C ILE A 55 10.14 34.89 5.16
N PHE A 56 9.00 35.14 4.56
CA PHE A 56 8.79 36.24 3.62
C PHE A 56 8.40 37.51 4.40
N LYS A 57 9.05 38.63 4.08
CA LYS A 57 8.74 39.95 4.68
C LYS A 57 7.45 40.52 4.09
N GLY A 58 6.76 41.35 4.88
CA GLY A 58 5.49 41.98 4.52
C GLY A 58 4.25 41.14 4.85
N GLU A 59 3.07 41.72 4.55
CA GLU A 59 1.78 41.04 4.59
C GLU A 59 1.55 40.33 3.25
N ARG A 60 1.89 39.05 3.21
CA ARG A 60 1.69 38.19 2.03
C ARG A 60 0.76 37.04 2.38
N TRP A 61 0.11 36.48 1.37
CA TRP A 61 -0.71 35.27 1.52
C TRP A 61 0.13 34.06 1.97
N LEU A 62 1.43 34.04 1.63
CA LEU A 62 2.42 33.06 2.11
C LEU A 62 3.45 33.77 3.00
N LYS A 63 3.44 33.47 4.30
CA LYS A 63 4.33 34.09 5.30
C LYS A 63 5.66 33.38 5.44
N GLY A 64 5.67 32.07 5.23
CA GLY A 64 6.89 31.30 5.33
C GLY A 64 6.75 29.89 4.78
N LEU A 65 7.89 29.32 4.43
CA LEU A 65 8.06 27.97 3.96
C LEU A 65 9.11 27.28 4.83
N ARG A 66 8.77 26.11 5.35
CA ARG A 66 9.69 25.22 6.06
C ARG A 66 9.88 23.97 5.22
N HIS A 67 11.13 23.60 5.01
CA HIS A 67 11.56 22.38 4.35
C HIS A 67 12.39 21.56 5.34
N VAL A 68 12.00 20.31 5.56
CA VAL A 68 12.81 19.35 6.31
C VAL A 68 13.27 18.29 5.34
N MET A 69 14.59 18.17 5.19
CA MET A 69 15.23 17.20 4.31
C MET A 69 15.94 16.17 5.18
N THR A 70 15.73 14.88 4.91
CA THR A 70 16.36 13.77 5.61
C THR A 70 17.11 12.92 4.58
N PRO A 71 18.38 13.26 4.26
CA PRO A 71 19.24 12.35 3.50
C PRO A 71 19.55 11.10 4.33
N SER A 72 19.56 9.96 3.66
CA SER A 72 19.89 8.64 4.22
C SER A 72 20.84 7.91 3.28
N VAL A 73 21.89 7.31 3.83
CA VAL A 73 22.81 6.41 3.10
C VAL A 73 22.93 5.12 3.89
N GLY A 74 22.68 3.98 3.23
CA GLY A 74 22.88 2.66 3.78
C GLY A 74 23.96 1.92 3.01
N PHE A 75 24.68 1.02 3.68
CA PHE A 75 25.57 0.04 3.07
C PHE A 75 25.14 -1.34 3.55
N ASN A 76 25.02 -2.30 2.64
CA ASN A 76 24.76 -3.69 2.96
C ASN A 76 25.75 -4.60 2.24
N TYR A 77 26.26 -5.58 2.98
CA TYR A 77 27.14 -6.62 2.46
C TYR A 77 26.68 -8.00 2.93
N THR A 78 26.50 -8.88 1.95
CA THR A 78 26.29 -10.32 2.14
C THR A 78 27.40 -11.04 1.37
N PRO A 79 28.22 -11.88 2.03
CA PRO A 79 29.18 -12.73 1.34
C PRO A 79 28.52 -13.62 0.30
N ASP A 80 29.30 -14.05 -0.68
CA ASP A 80 28.88 -15.13 -1.56
C ASP A 80 28.92 -16.45 -0.80
N TYR A 81 27.78 -17.12 -0.66
CA TYR A 81 27.69 -18.42 0.02
C TYR A 81 27.81 -19.62 -0.93
N THR A 82 27.83 -19.40 -2.25
CA THR A 82 28.11 -20.46 -3.23
C THR A 82 29.61 -20.75 -3.34
N ASP A 83 30.45 -19.84 -2.86
CA ASP A 83 31.91 -20.05 -2.81
C ASP A 83 32.24 -21.33 -2.02
N GLU A 84 33.02 -22.20 -2.65
CA GLU A 84 33.41 -23.53 -2.15
C GLU A 84 34.01 -23.48 -0.73
N ARG A 85 34.61 -22.35 -0.32
CA ARG A 85 35.16 -22.18 1.04
C ARG A 85 34.14 -22.41 2.15
N TRP A 86 32.86 -22.18 1.86
CA TRP A 86 31.77 -22.39 2.83
C TRP A 86 31.32 -23.85 2.86
N GLY A 87 31.51 -24.60 1.77
CA GLY A 87 31.09 -25.99 1.63
C GLY A 87 29.58 -26.20 1.72
N TYR A 88 28.78 -25.16 1.43
CA TYR A 88 27.32 -25.20 1.54
C TYR A 88 26.63 -25.78 0.32
N PHE A 89 27.26 -25.63 -0.84
CA PHE A 89 26.77 -26.15 -2.11
C PHE A 89 27.70 -27.25 -2.59
N ARG A 90 27.12 -28.26 -3.24
CA ARG A 90 27.82 -29.37 -3.88
C ARG A 90 27.21 -29.61 -5.24
N GLN A 91 27.99 -30.18 -6.14
CA GLN A 91 27.55 -30.59 -7.46
C GLN A 91 27.38 -32.11 -7.50
N VAL A 92 26.34 -32.57 -8.16
CA VAL A 92 26.09 -33.99 -8.46
C VAL A 92 25.81 -34.13 -9.94
N GLN A 93 26.37 -35.16 -10.57
CA GLN A 93 26.09 -35.43 -11.98
C GLN A 93 24.62 -35.85 -12.15
N GLN A 94 23.91 -35.18 -13.04
CA GLN A 94 22.50 -35.44 -13.30
C GLN A 94 22.30 -36.54 -14.34
N ASP A 95 23.14 -36.58 -15.38
CA ASP A 95 23.13 -37.62 -16.41
C ASP A 95 24.51 -38.24 -16.58
N THR A 96 24.64 -39.54 -16.31
CA THR A 96 25.89 -40.28 -16.43
C THR A 96 26.44 -40.35 -17.87
N ARG A 97 25.60 -40.06 -18.87
CA ARG A 97 25.97 -40.03 -20.30
C ARG A 97 26.54 -38.67 -20.72
N LEU A 98 26.30 -37.63 -19.94
CA LEU A 98 26.80 -36.27 -20.15
C LEU A 98 27.68 -35.88 -18.95
N PRO A 99 29.01 -36.10 -19.03
CA PRO A 99 29.94 -35.80 -17.95
C PRO A 99 29.83 -34.38 -17.37
N ASP A 100 29.39 -33.43 -18.21
CA ASP A 100 29.30 -32.01 -17.85
C ASP A 100 27.90 -31.59 -17.35
N ASP A 101 26.92 -32.50 -17.36
CA ASP A 101 25.57 -32.21 -16.87
C ASP A 101 25.52 -32.39 -15.34
N VAL A 102 25.82 -31.29 -14.63
CA VAL A 102 25.91 -31.26 -13.17
C VAL A 102 24.81 -30.37 -12.57
N LEU A 103 24.19 -30.87 -11.49
CA LEU A 103 23.23 -30.16 -10.68
C LEU A 103 23.90 -29.67 -9.39
N GLU A 104 23.88 -28.35 -9.16
CA GLU A 104 24.28 -27.77 -7.89
C GLU A 104 23.12 -27.82 -6.88
N TYR A 105 23.40 -28.32 -5.68
CA TYR A 105 22.43 -28.38 -4.59
C TYR A 105 23.05 -27.91 -3.26
N SER A 106 22.22 -27.34 -2.39
CA SER A 106 22.58 -27.01 -1.02
C SER A 106 22.56 -28.27 -0.15
N ILE A 107 23.64 -28.53 0.61
CA ILE A 107 23.70 -29.67 1.53
C ILE A 107 22.72 -29.57 2.72
N PHE A 108 22.12 -28.39 2.91
CA PHE A 108 21.09 -28.13 3.92
C PHE A 108 19.67 -28.27 3.36
N ASN A 109 19.51 -28.40 2.04
CA ASN A 109 18.23 -28.62 1.40
C ASN A 109 17.91 -30.12 1.36
N THR A 110 17.16 -30.61 2.36
CA THR A 110 16.81 -32.03 2.48
C THR A 110 15.49 -32.41 1.78
N GLY A 111 14.86 -31.49 1.03
CA GLY A 111 13.65 -31.75 0.24
C GLY A 111 12.40 -32.18 1.02
N GLY A 112 12.46 -32.30 2.35
CA GLY A 112 11.38 -32.78 3.21
C GLY A 112 10.80 -31.72 4.15
N LEU A 113 9.84 -32.15 4.98
CA LEU A 113 9.15 -31.34 6.00
C LEU A 113 10.11 -30.73 7.06
N TYR A 114 11.34 -31.25 7.15
CA TYR A 114 12.39 -30.82 8.08
C TYR A 114 13.60 -30.21 7.37
N SER A 115 13.39 -29.54 6.21
CA SER A 115 14.46 -28.78 5.58
C SER A 115 14.88 -27.60 6.47
N GLY A 116 16.18 -27.51 6.74
CA GLY A 116 16.77 -26.38 7.43
C GLY A 116 16.81 -25.15 6.50
N GLU A 117 17.11 -23.98 7.07
CA GLU A 117 17.43 -22.82 6.23
C GLU A 117 18.55 -23.17 5.25
N SER A 118 18.36 -22.88 3.96
CA SER A 118 19.45 -22.91 2.98
C SER A 118 20.09 -21.53 2.85
N PRO A 119 21.43 -21.45 2.68
CA PRO A 119 22.09 -20.20 2.34
C PRO A 119 21.62 -19.69 0.99
N SER A 120 21.77 -18.38 0.76
CA SER A 120 21.39 -17.78 -0.51
C SER A 120 22.31 -18.26 -1.63
N SER A 121 21.73 -18.70 -2.74
CA SER A 121 22.44 -18.96 -3.99
C SER A 121 22.56 -17.71 -4.88
N ALA A 122 22.14 -16.53 -4.39
CA ALA A 122 22.09 -15.29 -5.17
C ALA A 122 23.45 -14.58 -5.33
N GLY A 123 24.55 -15.26 -4.99
CA GLY A 123 25.91 -14.72 -5.06
C GLY A 123 26.22 -13.66 -4.00
N ARG A 124 27.38 -13.02 -4.15
CA ARG A 124 27.78 -11.85 -3.35
C ARG A 124 26.80 -10.69 -3.52
N GLN A 125 26.43 -10.03 -2.42
CA GLN A 125 25.71 -8.76 -2.46
C GLN A 125 26.52 -7.67 -1.77
N MET A 126 26.72 -6.54 -2.44
CA MET A 126 27.41 -5.39 -1.86
C MET A 126 26.79 -4.13 -2.43
N ALA A 127 25.93 -3.44 -1.69
CA ALA A 127 25.25 -2.27 -2.21
C ALA A 127 25.29 -1.09 -1.26
N ILE A 128 25.38 0.11 -1.83
CA ILE A 128 25.05 1.36 -1.14
C ILE A 128 23.63 1.75 -1.54
N THR A 129 22.75 1.93 -0.56
CA THR A 129 21.44 2.53 -0.75
C THR A 129 21.51 4.02 -0.42
N TYR A 130 20.78 4.83 -1.15
CA TYR A 130 20.66 6.25 -0.88
C TYR A 130 19.20 6.66 -0.95
N GLY A 131 18.85 7.64 -0.13
CA GLY A 131 17.50 8.16 -0.02
C GLY A 131 17.50 9.63 0.35
N LEU A 132 16.50 10.35 -0.14
CA LEU A 132 16.27 11.75 0.18
C LEU A 132 14.79 11.96 0.49
N ARG A 133 14.45 12.02 1.77
CA ARG A 133 13.08 12.27 2.23
C ARG A 133 12.86 13.74 2.52
N ASN A 134 11.79 14.32 1.99
CA ASN A 134 11.49 15.74 2.08
C ASN A 134 10.09 15.99 2.62
N PHE A 135 9.97 16.98 3.50
CA PHE A 135 8.70 17.47 4.06
C PHE A 135 8.59 18.98 3.85
N PHE A 136 7.44 19.47 3.41
CA PHE A 136 7.21 20.91 3.22
C PHE A 136 5.99 21.38 4.01
N GLU A 137 6.19 22.41 4.83
CA GLU A 137 5.13 23.09 5.55
C GLU A 137 5.09 24.57 5.12
N ALA A 138 3.89 25.07 4.83
CA ALA A 138 3.67 26.46 4.45
C ALA A 138 2.85 27.17 5.53
N LYS A 139 3.20 28.42 5.85
CA LYS A 139 2.40 29.29 6.70
C LYS A 139 1.64 30.27 5.83
N VAL A 140 0.32 30.10 5.72
CA VAL A 140 -0.54 30.87 4.81
C VAL A 140 -1.57 31.72 5.55
N PHE A 141 -1.90 32.88 4.98
CA PHE A 141 -2.92 33.77 5.54
C PHE A 141 -4.31 33.17 5.34
N SER A 142 -5.08 33.08 6.41
CA SER A 142 -6.46 32.65 6.41
C SER A 142 -7.37 33.87 6.46
N ARG A 143 -8.13 34.11 5.39
CA ARG A 143 -9.12 35.20 5.33
C ARG A 143 -10.23 35.01 6.37
N ARG A 144 -10.60 33.75 6.66
CA ARG A 144 -11.65 33.39 7.63
C ARG A 144 -11.33 33.87 9.04
N ASP A 145 -10.09 33.63 9.48
CA ASP A 145 -9.67 33.93 10.86
C ASP A 145 -8.78 35.16 10.95
N SER A 146 -8.62 35.91 9.85
CA SER A 146 -7.69 37.05 9.69
C SER A 146 -6.30 36.80 10.30
N THR A 147 -5.82 35.55 10.23
CA THR A 147 -4.58 35.09 10.89
C THR A 147 -3.83 34.10 10.02
N TYR A 148 -2.56 33.86 10.34
CA TYR A 148 -1.71 32.91 9.62
C TYR A 148 -1.84 31.50 10.18
N LYS A 149 -2.16 30.52 9.32
CA LYS A 149 -2.24 29.09 9.66
C LYS A 149 -1.13 28.29 8.99
N ASN A 150 -0.63 27.29 9.71
CA ASN A 150 0.30 26.31 9.15
C ASN A 150 -0.51 25.27 8.37
N VAL A 151 -0.15 25.05 7.11
CA VAL A 151 -0.76 24.08 6.21
C VAL A 151 0.33 23.20 5.63
N ARG A 152 0.14 21.89 5.72
CA ARG A 152 0.99 20.89 5.05
C ARG A 152 0.44 20.67 3.64
N LEU A 153 1.04 21.30 2.65
CA LEU A 153 0.62 21.16 1.24
C LEU A 153 1.16 19.84 0.65
N LEU A 154 2.43 19.56 0.91
CA LEU A 154 3.14 18.34 0.51
C LEU A 154 3.55 17.60 1.77
N LYS A 155 2.88 16.47 2.04
CA LYS A 155 3.14 15.68 3.25
C LYS A 155 4.50 15.04 3.17
N ARG A 156 4.89 14.53 2.00
CA ARG A 156 6.19 13.87 1.81
C ARG A 156 6.52 13.82 0.33
N PHE A 157 7.79 14.01 -0.03
CA PHE A 157 8.31 13.38 -1.23
C PHE A 157 9.69 12.78 -0.99
N ASP A 158 9.93 11.64 -1.61
CA ASP A 158 11.09 10.80 -1.41
C ASP A 158 11.72 10.48 -2.77
N PHE A 159 13.05 10.48 -2.80
CA PHE A 159 13.84 9.86 -3.86
C PHE A 159 14.66 8.74 -3.26
N ASP A 160 14.69 7.57 -3.88
CA ASP A 160 15.47 6.44 -3.39
C ASP A 160 16.06 5.61 -4.54
N GLY A 161 17.24 5.05 -4.29
CA GLY A 161 17.95 4.20 -5.23
C GLY A 161 19.13 3.50 -4.56
N SER A 162 19.88 2.75 -5.33
CA SER A 162 21.06 2.05 -4.85
C SER A 162 22.13 1.91 -5.94
N TYR A 163 23.33 1.54 -5.49
CA TYR A 163 24.45 1.14 -6.32
C TYR A 163 24.99 -0.19 -5.81
N ASN A 164 24.92 -1.23 -6.62
CA ASN A 164 25.40 -2.57 -6.32
C ASN A 164 26.82 -2.76 -6.89
N PHE A 165 27.81 -2.83 -6.00
CA PHE A 165 29.21 -3.10 -6.31
C PHE A 165 29.46 -4.53 -6.76
N ALA A 166 28.59 -5.48 -6.38
CA ALA A 166 28.75 -6.89 -6.72
C ALA A 166 28.12 -7.25 -8.06
N ALA A 167 27.30 -6.38 -8.66
CA ALA A 167 26.70 -6.62 -9.97
C ALA A 167 27.72 -6.41 -11.09
N GLU A 168 27.71 -7.28 -12.11
CA GLU A 168 28.55 -7.13 -13.31
C GLU A 168 28.00 -6.03 -14.23
N GLU A 169 26.68 -6.01 -14.40
CA GLU A 169 25.95 -5.04 -15.21
C GLU A 169 24.88 -4.32 -14.37
N TYR A 170 24.47 -3.13 -14.83
CA TYR A 170 23.41 -2.36 -14.20
C TYR A 170 23.62 -2.08 -12.71
N LYS A 171 24.85 -1.68 -12.35
CA LYS A 171 25.26 -1.40 -10.96
C LYS A 171 24.35 -0.37 -10.26
N TRP A 172 24.00 0.73 -10.92
CA TRP A 172 22.95 1.64 -10.44
C TRP A 172 21.56 1.01 -10.56
N SER A 173 20.74 1.12 -9.52
CA SER A 173 19.32 0.79 -9.62
C SER A 173 18.54 1.91 -10.31
N ASN A 174 17.29 1.62 -10.66
CA ASN A 174 16.32 2.66 -10.95
C ASN A 174 16.16 3.58 -9.72
N VAL A 175 15.92 4.86 -9.97
CA VAL A 175 15.60 5.87 -8.96
C VAL A 175 14.10 5.97 -8.84
N ARG A 176 13.56 5.66 -7.67
CA ARG A 176 12.14 5.82 -7.38
C ARG A 176 11.88 7.20 -6.81
N PHE A 177 10.82 7.81 -7.27
CA PHE A 177 10.25 9.04 -6.75
C PHE A 177 8.85 8.75 -6.21
N ASN A 178 8.57 9.18 -4.99
CA ASN A 178 7.25 9.08 -4.40
C ASN A 178 6.88 10.41 -3.78
N ALA A 179 5.71 10.95 -4.09
CA ALA A 179 5.17 12.14 -3.46
C ALA A 179 3.75 11.92 -2.98
N THR A 180 3.44 12.36 -1.77
CA THR A 180 2.09 12.33 -1.23
C THR A 180 1.78 13.68 -0.62
N GLY A 181 0.57 14.18 -0.87
CA GLY A 181 0.10 15.42 -0.28
C GLY A 181 -1.40 15.43 -0.09
N SER A 182 -1.84 16.43 0.66
CA SER A 182 -3.25 16.75 0.75
C SER A 182 -3.43 18.25 0.86
N ALA A 183 -4.54 18.74 0.31
CA ALA A 183 -4.87 20.16 0.29
C ALA A 183 -6.30 20.36 0.79
N PHE A 184 -6.61 21.62 1.15
CA PHE A 184 -7.95 22.04 1.59
C PHE A 184 -8.54 21.15 2.70
N ASN A 185 -7.82 21.00 3.82
CA ASN A 185 -8.24 20.16 4.96
C ASN A 185 -8.57 18.70 4.57
N ASN A 186 -7.70 18.08 3.76
CA ASN A 186 -7.85 16.71 3.26
C ASN A 186 -9.05 16.48 2.33
N ILE A 187 -9.59 17.53 1.72
CA ILE A 187 -10.57 17.38 0.64
C ILE A 187 -9.91 16.74 -0.58
N PHE A 188 -8.71 17.22 -0.93
CA PHE A 188 -7.92 16.65 -2.01
C PHE A 188 -6.73 15.92 -1.42
N SER A 189 -6.46 14.73 -1.91
CA SER A 189 -5.24 13.99 -1.66
C SER A 189 -4.66 13.51 -2.98
N PHE A 190 -3.35 13.65 -3.13
CA PHE A 190 -2.66 13.13 -4.30
C PHE A 190 -1.53 12.20 -3.88
N LEU A 191 -1.27 11.23 -4.75
CA LEU A 191 -0.12 10.34 -4.73
C LEU A 191 0.52 10.39 -6.10
N ILE A 192 1.83 10.60 -6.14
CA ILE A 192 2.66 10.50 -7.34
C ILE A 192 3.70 9.44 -7.06
N SER A 193 3.82 8.47 -7.94
CA SER A 193 4.90 7.50 -7.94
C SER A 193 5.52 7.52 -9.32
N ALA A 194 6.84 7.63 -9.42
CA ALA A 194 7.54 7.57 -10.69
C ALA A 194 8.83 6.79 -10.53
N THR A 195 9.22 6.08 -11.57
CA THR A 195 10.47 5.34 -11.62
C THR A 195 11.30 5.90 -12.76
N PHE A 196 12.58 6.08 -12.48
CA PHE A 196 13.54 6.59 -13.43
C PHE A 196 14.69 5.61 -13.60
N ASP A 197 15.14 5.41 -14.83
CA ASP A 197 16.27 4.57 -15.18
C ASP A 197 17.47 5.45 -15.55
N PRO A 198 18.64 5.28 -14.91
CA PRO A 198 19.84 6.04 -15.25
C PRO A 198 20.56 5.51 -16.50
N TYR A 199 20.11 4.42 -17.11
CA TYR A 199 20.74 3.82 -18.29
C TYR A 199 20.08 4.26 -19.59
N ALA A 200 20.89 4.26 -20.65
CA ALA A 200 20.47 4.55 -22.01
C ALA A 200 19.75 3.35 -22.65
N LEU A 201 19.12 3.64 -23.79
CA LEU A 201 18.58 2.64 -24.70
C LEU A 201 19.43 2.55 -25.97
N ASP A 202 19.44 1.39 -26.61
CA ASP A 202 19.89 1.24 -27.99
C ASP A 202 18.84 1.69 -29.02
N ALA A 203 19.08 1.41 -30.30
CA ALA A 203 18.20 1.84 -31.39
C ALA A 203 16.88 1.04 -31.43
N GLU A 204 16.89 -0.17 -30.87
CA GLU A 204 15.77 -1.09 -30.76
C GLU A 204 14.90 -0.78 -29.53
N GLY A 205 15.40 0.05 -28.62
CA GLY A 205 14.69 0.47 -27.40
C GLY A 205 15.01 -0.41 -26.19
N ASP A 206 16.00 -1.29 -26.31
CA ASP A 206 16.46 -2.15 -25.24
C ASP A 206 17.45 -1.41 -24.35
N ARG A 207 17.34 -1.70 -23.05
CA ARG A 207 18.22 -1.09 -22.05
C ARG A 207 19.63 -1.61 -22.24
N ILE A 208 20.61 -0.71 -22.26
CA ILE A 208 22.03 -1.05 -22.36
C ILE A 208 22.80 -0.61 -21.12
N ASN A 209 23.90 -1.30 -20.78
CA ASN A 209 24.73 -1.01 -19.61
C ASN A 209 25.64 0.24 -19.80
N VAL A 210 25.07 1.32 -20.34
CA VAL A 210 25.70 2.63 -20.53
C VAL A 210 24.85 3.68 -19.82
N LEU A 211 25.46 4.54 -19.03
CA LEU A 211 24.71 5.58 -18.33
C LEU A 211 24.19 6.62 -19.32
N LEU A 212 22.93 7.02 -19.16
CA LEU A 212 22.26 8.02 -20.00
C LEU A 212 23.03 9.35 -20.03
N TRP A 213 23.73 9.68 -18.93
CA TRP A 213 24.58 10.86 -18.86
C TRP A 213 25.75 10.82 -19.85
N GLN A 214 26.29 9.64 -20.16
CA GLN A 214 27.41 9.46 -21.07
C GLN A 214 26.98 9.66 -22.53
N GLN A 215 25.77 9.22 -22.89
CA GLN A 215 25.24 9.28 -24.25
C GLN A 215 24.50 10.59 -24.55
N GLU A 216 23.60 11.03 -23.65
CA GLU A 216 22.68 12.15 -23.91
C GLU A 216 22.84 13.34 -22.96
N ARG A 217 23.77 13.29 -21.99
CA ARG A 217 23.90 14.29 -20.91
C ARG A 217 22.60 14.48 -20.09
N LYS A 218 21.73 13.47 -20.07
CA LYS A 218 20.56 13.40 -19.18
C LYS A 218 20.87 12.46 -18.02
N LEU A 219 20.44 12.80 -16.82
CA LEU A 219 20.73 11.97 -15.63
C LEU A 219 19.85 10.73 -15.55
N LEU A 220 18.59 10.85 -15.97
CA LEU A 220 17.53 9.90 -15.68
C LEU A 220 16.50 9.93 -16.82
N ARG A 221 16.02 8.75 -17.21
CA ARG A 221 14.89 8.55 -18.12
C ARG A 221 13.68 8.08 -17.33
N LEU A 222 12.51 8.64 -17.59
CA LEU A 222 11.27 8.15 -16.96
C LEU A 222 10.91 6.78 -17.55
N THR A 223 10.71 5.75 -16.72
CA THR A 223 10.22 4.44 -17.17
C THR A 223 8.72 4.32 -17.00
N ASP A 224 8.25 4.79 -15.84
CA ASP A 224 6.85 4.77 -15.47
C ASP A 224 6.54 5.90 -14.50
N ALA A 225 5.31 6.40 -14.57
CA ALA A 225 4.75 7.30 -13.58
C ALA A 225 3.27 6.99 -13.37
N ARG A 226 2.83 7.13 -12.13
CA ARG A 226 1.43 7.08 -11.72
C ARG A 226 1.10 8.31 -10.90
N TYR A 227 0.13 9.07 -11.38
CA TYR A 227 -0.49 10.16 -10.66
C TYR A 227 -1.89 9.74 -10.25
N SER A 228 -2.20 9.81 -8.96
CA SER A 228 -3.52 9.53 -8.40
C SER A 228 -3.99 10.75 -7.63
N LEU A 229 -5.15 11.27 -8.00
CA LEU A 229 -5.88 12.33 -7.30
C LEU A 229 -7.19 11.75 -6.77
N THR A 230 -7.41 11.91 -5.47
CA THR A 230 -8.66 11.57 -4.82
C THR A 230 -9.24 12.82 -4.20
N THR A 231 -10.52 13.09 -4.50
CA THR A 231 -11.29 14.15 -3.87
C THR A 231 -12.36 13.52 -3.01
N ALA A 232 -12.51 13.96 -1.76
CA ALA A 232 -13.55 13.50 -0.83
C ALA A 232 -14.28 14.72 -0.24
N LEU A 233 -15.45 15.03 -0.81
CA LEU A 233 -16.28 16.17 -0.43
C LEU A 233 -17.58 15.70 0.18
N THR A 234 -17.91 16.14 1.39
CA THR A 234 -19.29 15.99 1.88
C THR A 234 -20.11 17.23 1.55
N VAL A 235 -21.43 17.07 1.38
CA VAL A 235 -22.35 18.20 1.17
C VAL A 235 -22.22 19.23 2.31
N ARG A 236 -22.06 18.76 3.57
CA ARG A 236 -21.75 19.65 4.70
C ARG A 236 -20.51 20.52 4.46
N LYS A 237 -19.39 19.93 4.04
CA LYS A 237 -18.15 20.67 3.74
C LYS A 237 -18.35 21.66 2.59
N ILE A 238 -19.10 21.29 1.56
CA ILE A 238 -19.45 22.17 0.44
C ILE A 238 -20.23 23.39 0.96
N ARG A 239 -21.26 23.15 1.79
CA ARG A 239 -22.09 24.19 2.38
C ARG A 239 -21.28 25.14 3.26
N GLU A 240 -20.37 24.62 4.08
CA GLU A 240 -19.46 25.42 4.90
C GLU A 240 -18.54 26.32 4.05
N MET A 241 -18.08 25.85 2.88
CA MET A 241 -17.25 26.65 1.97
C MET A 241 -18.04 27.81 1.34
N PHE A 242 -19.30 27.59 0.94
CA PHE A 242 -20.13 28.62 0.30
C PHE A 242 -20.81 29.57 1.31
N LYS A 243 -21.00 29.18 2.57
CA LYS A 243 -21.57 30.04 3.62
C LYS A 243 -20.56 31.03 4.22
N ALA A 244 -19.26 30.88 3.95
CA ALA A 244 -18.19 31.64 4.60
C ALA A 244 -18.05 33.12 4.19
N ASP A 245 -18.89 33.62 3.25
CA ASP A 245 -18.79 34.98 2.70
C ASP A 245 -19.77 36.02 3.30
N LYS A 246 -20.35 35.79 4.49
CA LYS A 246 -21.00 36.90 5.22
C LYS A 246 -19.97 37.62 6.10
N PRO A 247 -19.49 38.82 5.73
CA PRO A 247 -18.70 39.62 6.66
C PRO A 247 -19.55 39.91 7.90
N ALA A 248 -18.99 39.67 9.07
CA ALA A 248 -19.59 40.12 10.32
C ALA A 248 -19.65 41.66 10.26
N GLY A 249 -20.85 42.19 10.03
CA GLY A 249 -21.10 43.62 10.20
C GLY A 249 -20.81 44.02 11.65
N PRO A 250 -20.24 45.21 11.88
CA PRO A 250 -19.92 45.65 13.23
C PRO A 250 -21.23 45.95 13.98
N GLY A 251 -21.56 45.09 14.94
CA GLY A 251 -22.59 45.38 15.95
C GLY A 251 -23.75 44.39 15.99
N SER A 252 -23.59 43.31 16.75
CA SER A 252 -24.52 42.99 17.83
C SER A 252 -23.86 42.00 18.80
N GLY A 253 -23.54 42.50 20.00
CA GLY A 253 -23.28 41.64 21.14
C GLY A 253 -24.57 40.94 21.51
N GLY A 254 -24.64 39.64 21.28
CA GLY A 254 -25.74 38.80 21.71
C GLY A 254 -25.23 37.37 21.81
N GLY A 255 -25.04 36.91 23.04
CA GLY A 255 -24.58 35.54 23.33
C GLY A 255 -25.55 34.51 22.78
N GLY A 256 -25.22 33.94 21.62
CA GLY A 256 -25.82 32.71 21.12
C GLY A 256 -25.16 31.52 21.82
N ARG A 257 -25.92 30.79 22.63
CA ARG A 257 -25.52 29.47 23.14
C ARG A 257 -25.20 28.55 21.95
N PRO A 258 -24.13 27.75 21.99
CA PRO A 258 -23.89 26.71 21.00
C PRO A 258 -24.96 25.63 21.17
N GLY A 259 -25.97 25.62 20.29
CA GLY A 259 -27.03 24.60 20.36
C GLY A 259 -28.36 24.89 19.70
N ASP A 260 -28.58 26.05 19.08
CA ASP A 260 -29.89 26.39 18.49
C ASP A 260 -29.77 26.80 17.01
N ASP A 261 -29.11 25.96 16.19
CA ASP A 261 -29.35 25.95 14.75
C ASP A 261 -30.67 25.19 14.51
N LYS A 262 -31.79 25.85 14.84
CA LYS A 262 -33.11 25.42 14.40
C LYS A 262 -33.07 25.29 12.89
N GLY A 263 -33.33 24.07 12.43
CA GLY A 263 -33.24 23.64 11.05
C GLY A 263 -33.76 24.68 10.07
N SER A 264 -32.87 25.14 9.18
CA SER A 264 -33.34 25.51 7.87
C SER A 264 -34.04 24.27 7.31
N ASN A 265 -35.36 24.34 7.06
CA ASN A 265 -36.13 23.37 6.27
C ASN A 265 -35.65 23.36 4.81
N ASP A 266 -34.35 23.26 4.62
CA ASP A 266 -33.65 23.28 3.36
C ASP A 266 -33.43 21.83 2.99
N ILE A 267 -33.94 21.40 1.83
CA ILE A 267 -33.84 20.01 1.35
C ILE A 267 -32.38 19.51 1.40
N LEU A 268 -31.41 20.43 1.26
CA LEU A 268 -29.98 20.16 1.37
C LEU A 268 -29.53 19.63 2.75
N SER A 269 -30.25 19.91 3.84
CA SER A 269 -29.91 19.38 5.17
C SER A 269 -30.05 17.86 5.24
N LEU A 270 -30.94 17.28 4.43
CA LEU A 270 -31.12 15.83 4.32
C LEU A 270 -29.93 15.14 3.64
N PHE A 271 -29.11 15.90 2.92
CA PHE A 271 -27.96 15.38 2.17
C PHE A 271 -26.63 15.68 2.84
N GLU A 272 -26.58 16.22 4.06
CA GLU A 272 -25.32 16.70 4.69
C GLU A 272 -24.23 15.63 4.79
N ASP A 273 -24.63 14.36 4.97
CA ASP A 273 -23.76 13.20 5.07
C ASP A 273 -23.38 12.58 3.72
N PHE A 274 -23.93 13.07 2.61
CA PHE A 274 -23.55 12.59 1.29
C PHE A 274 -22.12 13.01 0.96
N SER A 275 -21.31 12.03 0.60
CA SER A 275 -19.94 12.16 0.14
C SER A 275 -19.86 11.98 -1.37
N ILE A 276 -19.31 12.97 -2.04
CA ILE A 276 -18.90 12.97 -3.43
C ILE A 276 -17.41 12.65 -3.46
N ASN A 277 -17.08 11.49 -4.00
CA ASN A 277 -15.72 11.00 -4.13
C ASN A 277 -15.33 10.97 -5.61
N HIS A 278 -14.29 11.73 -5.98
CA HIS A 278 -13.69 11.66 -7.32
C HIS A 278 -12.37 10.89 -7.23
N ASN A 279 -12.21 9.88 -8.07
CA ASN A 279 -10.97 9.14 -8.23
C ASN A 279 -10.43 9.34 -9.65
N PHE A 280 -9.26 9.94 -9.77
CA PHE A 280 -8.60 10.24 -11.04
C PHE A 280 -7.18 9.70 -11.02
N ILE A 281 -6.88 8.77 -11.93
CA ILE A 281 -5.59 8.09 -12.02
C ILE A 281 -5.09 8.19 -13.46
N VAL A 282 -3.88 8.73 -13.61
CA VAL A 282 -3.13 8.81 -14.86
C VAL A 282 -1.88 7.96 -14.70
N ASN A 283 -1.58 7.14 -15.69
CA ASN A 283 -0.32 6.42 -15.78
C ASN A 283 0.43 6.84 -17.02
N THR A 284 1.75 6.82 -16.93
CA THR A 284 2.69 6.92 -18.03
C THR A 284 3.58 5.70 -17.96
N GLN A 285 3.79 5.02 -19.07
CA GLN A 285 4.70 3.89 -19.18
C GLN A 285 5.13 3.75 -20.64
N VAL A 286 6.24 3.06 -20.88
CA VAL A 286 6.64 2.68 -22.23
C VAL A 286 5.80 1.48 -22.67
N ILE A 287 5.07 1.61 -23.78
CA ILE A 287 4.32 0.52 -24.42
C ILE A 287 4.83 0.43 -25.85
N ASP A 288 5.29 -0.75 -26.28
CA ASP A 288 5.81 -0.99 -27.64
C ASP A 288 6.89 0.03 -28.06
N GLY A 289 7.81 0.35 -27.14
CA GLY A 289 8.89 1.32 -27.36
C GLY A 289 8.45 2.79 -27.39
N GLN A 290 7.18 3.10 -27.11
CA GLN A 290 6.65 4.47 -27.11
C GLN A 290 6.18 4.90 -25.71
N ASP A 291 6.60 6.09 -25.29
CA ASP A 291 6.11 6.73 -24.08
C ASP A 291 4.61 6.99 -24.18
N THR A 292 3.82 6.21 -23.45
CA THR A 292 2.37 6.25 -23.50
C THR A 292 1.79 6.75 -22.18
N THR A 293 1.03 7.85 -22.24
CA THR A 293 0.28 8.38 -21.10
C THR A 293 -1.23 8.14 -21.30
N PHE A 294 -1.88 7.53 -20.32
CA PHE A 294 -3.31 7.23 -20.39
C PHE A 294 -4.00 7.35 -19.03
N ILE A 295 -5.31 7.59 -19.05
CA ILE A 295 -6.16 7.69 -17.86
C ILE A 295 -6.71 6.29 -17.55
N SER A 296 -6.25 5.65 -16.47
CA SER A 296 -6.72 4.32 -16.09
C SER A 296 -7.96 4.34 -15.21
N ALA A 297 -8.22 5.45 -14.53
CA ALA A 297 -9.44 5.62 -13.74
C ALA A 297 -9.84 7.08 -13.74
N ASN A 298 -11.12 7.35 -14.02
CA ASN A 298 -11.72 8.64 -13.80
C ASN A 298 -13.18 8.40 -13.46
N ALA A 299 -13.52 8.45 -12.17
CA ALA A 299 -14.87 8.15 -11.72
C ALA A 299 -15.28 9.08 -10.59
N ILE A 300 -16.51 9.57 -10.67
CA ILE A 300 -17.18 10.28 -9.58
C ILE A 300 -18.21 9.34 -8.98
N THR A 301 -18.13 9.14 -7.67
CA THR A 301 -19.08 8.30 -6.91
C THR A 301 -19.71 9.12 -5.80
N LEU A 302 -21.00 8.94 -5.61
CA LEU A 302 -21.82 9.51 -4.58
C LEU A 302 -22.21 8.40 -3.61
N ARG A 303 -21.96 8.61 -2.33
CA ARG A 303 -22.35 7.69 -1.25
C ARG A 303 -22.92 8.49 -0.10
N GLY A 304 -23.96 8.00 0.57
CA GLY A 304 -24.54 8.73 1.69
C GLY A 304 -25.77 8.05 2.25
N SER A 305 -26.26 8.58 3.36
CA SER A 305 -27.52 8.18 3.98
C SER A 305 -28.53 9.33 3.93
N LEU A 306 -29.76 9.00 3.58
CA LEU A 306 -30.90 9.90 3.53
C LEU A 306 -31.90 9.47 4.63
N PRO A 307 -31.89 10.11 5.81
CA PRO A 307 -32.84 9.84 6.87
C PRO A 307 -34.20 10.48 6.52
N LEU A 308 -35.05 9.74 5.81
CA LEU A 308 -36.38 10.22 5.39
C LEU A 308 -37.30 10.58 6.56
N SER A 309 -37.19 9.85 7.68
CA SER A 309 -37.91 10.15 8.92
C SER A 309 -37.15 9.55 10.12
N LYS A 310 -37.60 9.81 11.35
CA LYS A 310 -36.99 9.25 12.58
C LYS A 310 -36.82 7.73 12.55
N LYS A 311 -37.65 7.03 11.77
CA LYS A 311 -37.67 5.56 11.68
C LYS A 311 -37.28 5.03 10.32
N TRP A 312 -37.01 5.87 9.32
CA TRP A 312 -36.71 5.43 7.95
C TRP A 312 -35.39 6.03 7.48
N ASN A 313 -34.53 5.18 6.94
CA ASN A 313 -33.26 5.58 6.35
C ASN A 313 -33.06 4.90 5.00
N ILE A 314 -32.55 5.65 4.03
CA ILE A 314 -32.12 5.11 2.74
C ILE A 314 -30.63 5.41 2.58
N ALA A 315 -29.81 4.37 2.61
CA ALA A 315 -28.40 4.46 2.27
C ALA A 315 -28.19 4.24 0.76
N VAL A 316 -27.51 5.18 0.12
CA VAL A 316 -27.00 5.08 -1.24
C VAL A 316 -25.53 4.67 -1.16
N GLY A 317 -25.22 3.48 -1.66
CA GLY A 317 -23.89 2.87 -1.56
C GLY A 317 -22.97 3.21 -2.72
N ASN A 318 -23.24 2.74 -3.94
CA ASN A 318 -22.32 2.92 -5.07
C ASN A 318 -22.96 3.57 -6.31
N PHE A 319 -23.54 4.75 -6.13
CA PHE A 319 -24.04 5.54 -7.27
C PHE A 319 -22.92 6.38 -7.85
N GLY A 320 -22.77 6.49 -9.17
CA GLY A 320 -21.63 7.18 -9.76
C GLY A 320 -21.53 7.05 -11.26
N TYR A 321 -20.55 7.73 -11.84
CA TYR A 321 -20.24 7.72 -13.26
C TYR A 321 -18.74 7.52 -13.47
N ASP A 322 -18.39 6.52 -14.27
CA ASP A 322 -17.02 6.22 -14.70
C ASP A 322 -16.81 6.82 -16.10
N PHE A 323 -16.03 7.89 -16.17
CA PHE A 323 -15.69 8.62 -17.39
C PHE A 323 -14.76 7.82 -18.30
N SER A 324 -13.94 6.92 -17.76
CA SER A 324 -13.07 6.04 -18.56
C SER A 324 -13.91 5.01 -19.33
N LYS A 325 -14.94 4.45 -18.69
CA LYS A 325 -15.87 3.47 -19.31
C LYS A 325 -17.08 4.12 -19.97
N LYS A 326 -17.26 5.43 -19.80
CA LYS A 326 -18.44 6.20 -20.26
C LYS A 326 -19.76 5.61 -19.77
N ALA A 327 -19.79 5.08 -18.56
CA ALA A 327 -20.92 4.34 -18.01
C ALA A 327 -21.19 4.68 -16.54
N PHE A 328 -22.45 4.54 -16.12
CA PHE A 328 -22.82 4.64 -14.71
C PHE A 328 -22.29 3.43 -13.92
N THR A 329 -21.86 3.67 -12.68
CA THR A 329 -21.50 2.58 -11.76
C THR A 329 -22.73 1.84 -11.29
N PHE A 330 -22.59 0.56 -10.94
CA PHE A 330 -23.70 -0.23 -10.40
C PHE A 330 -24.17 0.33 -9.05
N PRO A 331 -25.36 0.94 -8.99
CA PRO A 331 -25.86 1.53 -7.76
C PRO A 331 -26.32 0.45 -6.81
N SER A 332 -26.22 0.76 -5.52
CA SER A 332 -26.72 -0.08 -4.44
C SER A 332 -27.49 0.79 -3.47
N PHE A 333 -28.65 0.32 -3.07
CA PHE A 333 -29.52 1.00 -2.12
C PHE A 333 -29.75 0.09 -0.93
N SER A 334 -29.76 0.65 0.27
CA SER A 334 -30.15 -0.06 1.47
C SER A 334 -31.20 0.75 2.20
N ILE A 335 -32.41 0.22 2.28
CA ILE A 335 -33.54 0.86 2.95
C ILE A 335 -33.71 0.16 4.28
N SER A 336 -33.69 0.91 5.38
CA SER A 336 -33.91 0.37 6.71
C SER A 336 -35.05 1.11 7.41
N ARG A 337 -35.84 0.38 8.19
CA ARG A 337 -36.86 0.95 9.06
C ARG A 337 -36.81 0.36 10.46
N ASP A 338 -36.77 1.26 11.43
CA ASP A 338 -36.90 0.97 12.85
C ASP A 338 -38.39 0.81 13.23
N LEU A 339 -38.75 -0.35 13.78
CA LEU A 339 -40.08 -0.71 14.26
C LEU A 339 -40.11 -0.86 15.80
N HIS A 340 -39.17 -0.25 16.51
CA HIS A 340 -38.93 -0.36 17.95
C HIS A 340 -38.26 -1.69 18.35
N CYS A 341 -39.01 -2.79 18.44
CA CYS A 341 -38.43 -4.10 18.80
C CYS A 341 -37.90 -4.90 17.60
N TRP A 342 -38.13 -4.37 16.41
CA TRP A 342 -37.79 -5.01 15.16
C TRP A 342 -37.13 -4.00 14.23
N GLU A 343 -36.19 -4.47 13.44
CA GLU A 343 -35.62 -3.73 12.33
C GLU A 343 -35.90 -4.49 11.06
N MET A 344 -36.53 -3.82 10.10
CA MET A 344 -36.67 -4.33 8.75
C MET A 344 -35.67 -3.64 7.83
N GLY A 345 -35.09 -4.38 6.90
CA GLY A 345 -34.19 -3.81 5.91
C GLY A 345 -34.26 -4.50 4.56
N LEU A 346 -33.99 -3.73 3.51
CA LEU A 346 -33.91 -4.18 2.13
C LEU A 346 -32.60 -3.68 1.53
N SER A 347 -31.74 -4.59 1.09
CA SER A 347 -30.59 -4.29 0.23
C SER A 347 -30.99 -4.55 -1.21
N TRP A 348 -30.75 -3.60 -2.11
CA TRP A 348 -31.16 -3.68 -3.51
C TRP A 348 -30.04 -3.18 -4.44
N GLN A 349 -29.67 -4.00 -5.42
CA GLN A 349 -28.69 -3.67 -6.46
C GLN A 349 -29.37 -3.87 -7.83
N PRO A 350 -30.08 -2.84 -8.35
CA PRO A 350 -30.97 -3.01 -9.51
C PRO A 350 -30.26 -3.54 -10.75
N THR A 351 -29.06 -3.04 -11.05
CA THR A 351 -28.33 -3.47 -12.26
C THR A 351 -27.83 -4.92 -12.17
N ARG A 352 -27.66 -5.45 -10.95
CA ARG A 352 -27.31 -6.86 -10.74
C ARG A 352 -28.54 -7.77 -10.60
N GLY A 353 -29.74 -7.20 -10.55
CA GLY A 353 -30.98 -7.93 -10.30
C GLY A 353 -31.05 -8.59 -8.92
N THR A 354 -30.20 -8.19 -7.98
CA THR A 354 -30.14 -8.80 -6.64
C THR A 354 -30.84 -7.92 -5.61
N TYR A 355 -31.56 -8.55 -4.70
CA TYR A 355 -32.11 -7.93 -3.51
C TYR A 355 -32.08 -8.91 -2.34
N ALA A 356 -31.99 -8.38 -1.12
CA ALA A 356 -32.05 -9.15 0.11
C ALA A 356 -32.92 -8.39 1.12
N PHE A 357 -33.96 -9.05 1.62
CA PHE A 357 -34.82 -8.53 2.68
C PHE A 357 -34.49 -9.22 3.98
N PHE A 358 -34.48 -8.47 5.08
CA PHE A 358 -34.38 -9.02 6.42
C PHE A 358 -35.40 -8.35 7.36
N LEU A 359 -35.81 -9.12 8.35
CA LEU A 359 -36.54 -8.66 9.52
C LEU A 359 -35.85 -9.29 10.73
N ARG A 360 -35.28 -8.46 11.60
CA ARG A 360 -34.54 -8.90 12.79
C ARG A 360 -35.06 -8.24 14.05
N VAL A 361 -34.88 -8.87 15.20
CA VAL A 361 -35.16 -8.24 16.50
C VAL A 361 -34.07 -7.21 16.78
N ASP A 362 -34.44 -6.00 17.16
CA ASP A 362 -33.49 -4.97 17.60
C ASP A 362 -33.33 -5.07 19.13
N PRO A 363 -32.17 -5.52 19.64
CA PRO A 363 -31.94 -5.68 21.08
C PRO A 363 -31.93 -4.34 21.84
N GLY A 364 -31.78 -3.20 21.15
CA GLY A 364 -31.74 -1.87 21.76
C GLY A 364 -33.03 -1.48 22.48
N SER A 365 -34.19 -1.94 22.02
CA SER A 365 -35.48 -1.64 22.66
C SER A 365 -35.86 -2.61 23.78
N MET A 366 -35.10 -3.70 23.96
CA MET A 366 -35.36 -4.69 25.00
C MET A 366 -34.58 -4.41 26.29
N LEU A 367 -33.54 -3.55 26.22
CA LEU A 367 -32.67 -3.20 27.34
C LEU A 367 -33.18 -2.04 28.22
N ASP A 368 -34.23 -1.32 27.81
CA ASP A 368 -34.87 -0.29 28.65
C ASP A 368 -35.84 -0.87 29.70
N PHE A 369 -36.18 -2.16 29.60
CA PHE A 369 -37.05 -2.84 30.58
C PHE A 369 -36.31 -3.24 31.87
N LEU A 370 -34.97 -3.22 31.89
CA LEU A 370 -34.15 -3.55 33.06
C LEU A 370 -33.37 -2.33 33.58
N LYS A 371 -34.08 -1.22 33.80
CA LYS A 371 -33.71 -0.28 34.86
C LYS A 371 -34.68 -0.47 36.01
N ILE A 372 -34.29 -1.27 37.00
CA ILE A 372 -34.94 -1.32 38.31
C ILE A 372 -34.23 -0.26 39.18
N PRO A 373 -34.80 0.94 39.41
CA PRO A 373 -34.31 1.81 40.46
C PRO A 373 -34.90 1.29 41.78
N TYR A 374 -34.18 0.38 42.45
CA TYR A 374 -34.47 0.10 43.85
C TYR A 374 -33.51 0.91 44.73
N GLY A 375 -33.96 2.10 45.09
CA GLY A 375 -33.37 2.89 46.16
C GLY A 375 -34.17 2.68 47.45
N LYS A 376 -33.59 1.96 48.41
CA LYS A 376 -33.97 2.08 49.82
C LYS A 376 -32.69 2.01 50.66
N GLY A 377 -32.27 3.15 51.19
CA GLY A 377 -31.21 3.21 52.19
C GLY A 377 -31.77 2.88 53.57
N ASN A 378 -31.11 1.99 54.29
CA ASN A 378 -30.30 2.36 55.47
C ASN A 378 -29.57 1.11 56.00
N GLN A 379 -28.25 1.31 56.14
CA GLN A 379 -27.34 0.64 57.07
C GLN A 379 -26.93 -0.83 56.79
N ASP A 380 -25.60 -0.94 56.63
CA ASP A 380 -24.70 -2.00 57.08
C ASP A 380 -24.36 -3.23 56.23
N ALA A 381 -23.05 -3.50 56.28
CA ALA A 381 -22.26 -4.67 55.88
C ALA A 381 -22.04 -4.86 54.37
N ILE A 382 -20.91 -4.41 53.81
CA ILE A 382 -19.60 -5.10 53.78
C ILE A 382 -19.75 -6.59 53.39
N PHE A 383 -19.41 -6.94 52.15
CA PHE A 383 -18.40 -7.94 51.76
C PHE A 383 -18.51 -8.32 50.27
N SER A 384 -17.35 -8.29 49.60
CA SER A 384 -16.88 -9.08 48.43
C SER A 384 -17.84 -9.34 47.26
N GLY A 385 -17.51 -9.10 46.00
CA GLY A 385 -16.23 -9.13 45.34
C GLY A 385 -16.42 -9.81 43.98
N GLY A 386 -15.85 -9.23 42.93
CA GLY A 386 -15.56 -9.89 41.66
C GLY A 386 -16.71 -10.06 40.67
N PHE A 387 -16.63 -9.39 39.52
CA PHE A 387 -16.38 -10.00 38.20
C PHE A 387 -16.61 -8.94 37.10
N SER A 388 -15.58 -8.67 36.29
CA SER A 388 -15.71 -8.00 35.00
C SER A 388 -15.08 -8.91 33.95
N GLY A 389 -15.89 -9.38 33.00
CA GLY A 389 -15.45 -10.17 31.87
C GLY A 389 -16.47 -10.13 30.75
N PHE A 390 -16.04 -9.49 29.65
CA PHE A 390 -16.53 -9.50 28.26
C PHE A 390 -17.86 -8.82 27.91
#